data_AF-A0A4R0D5P2-F1
#
_entry.id   AF-A0A4R0D5P2-F1
#
_cell.length_a   1.000
_cell.length_b   1.000
_cell.length_c   1.000
_cell.angle_alpha   90.00
_cell.angle_beta   90.00
_cell.angle_gamma   90.00
#
_symmetry.space_group_name_H-M   'P 1'
#
loop_
_entity.id
_entity.type
_entity.pdbx_description
1 polymer ?
#
loop_
_entity_poly.entity_id
_entity_poly.type
_entity_poly.pdbx_seq_one_letter_code
_entity_poly.pdbx_strand_id
1 'polypeptide(L)'
;MLSNWLFWAILSASFAALTAIFAKVGLQGVDSDFATLIRTVLIVLILLVWVSFLGKWQNPLWLSGKTWLFLSLSAVATGASWLCYFRALQMGQASQVAPVDKLSVVLVAIFAVIFLGERPSGQEYAGIALITTGVLMIALK
;
A
#
# COMPACT_ATOMS: atom_id res chain seq x y z
N MET A 1 23.45 -15.75 3.22
CA MET A 1 22.57 -14.65 3.68
C MET A 1 21.15 -15.02 3.29
N LEU A 2 20.31 -15.44 4.25
CA LEU A 2 18.88 -15.56 3.96
C LEU A 2 18.39 -14.14 3.69
N SER A 3 18.13 -13.82 2.42
CA SER A 3 17.43 -12.61 2.02
C SER A 3 16.07 -12.61 2.71
N ASN A 4 15.99 -12.02 3.90
CA ASN A 4 14.82 -12.14 4.78
C ASN A 4 13.71 -11.16 4.36
N TRP A 5 13.46 -11.05 3.04
CA TRP A 5 12.39 -10.26 2.47
C TRP A 5 11.03 -10.71 3.00
N LEU A 6 10.90 -12.02 3.28
CA LEU A 6 9.69 -12.60 3.84
C LEU A 6 9.38 -12.05 5.24
N PHE A 7 10.40 -11.92 6.11
CA PHE A 7 10.22 -11.31 7.43
C PHE A 7 9.71 -9.86 7.33
N TRP A 8 10.32 -9.05 6.46
CA TRP A 8 9.86 -7.68 6.23
C TRP A 8 8.47 -7.62 5.61
N ALA A 9 8.12 -8.56 4.73
CA ALA A 9 6.78 -8.67 4.13
C ALA A 9 5.70 -9.05 5.17
N ILE A 10 5.98 -10.01 6.06
CA ILE A 10 5.07 -10.40 7.15
C ILE A 10 4.87 -9.23 8.13
N LEU A 11 5.96 -8.54 8.47
CA LEU A 11 5.91 -7.37 9.34
C LEU A 11 5.09 -6.23 8.69
N SER A 12 5.30 -5.99 7.39
CA SER A 12 4.49 -5.04 6.60
C SER A 12 3.01 -5.40 6.58
N ALA A 13 2.68 -6.68 6.35
CA ALA A 13 1.30 -7.17 6.37
C ALA A 13 0.64 -6.96 7.74
N SER A 14 1.38 -7.17 8.83
CA SER A 14 0.92 -6.94 10.20
C SER A 14 0.62 -5.46 10.45
N PHE A 15 1.51 -4.55 10.05
CA PHE A 15 1.29 -3.11 10.15
C PHE A 15 0.17 -2.61 9.24
N ALA A 16 -0.01 -3.21 8.05
CA ALA A 16 -1.11 -2.89 7.16
C ALA A 16 -2.46 -3.29 7.79
N ALA A 17 -2.54 -4.45 8.45
CA ALA A 17 -3.73 -4.86 9.19
C ALA A 17 -4.05 -3.90 10.35
N LEU A 18 -3.06 -3.54 11.17
CA LEU A 18 -3.24 -2.54 12.24
C LEU A 18 -3.67 -1.18 11.70
N THR A 19 -3.08 -0.75 10.59
CA THR A 19 -3.44 0.48 9.89
C THR A 19 -4.92 0.48 9.51
N ALA A 20 -5.43 -0.62 8.95
CA ALA A 20 -6.84 -0.73 8.57
C ALA A 20 -7.77 -0.59 9.77
N ILE A 21 -7.45 -1.25 10.89
CA ILE A 21 -8.26 -1.18 12.12
C ILE A 21 -8.22 0.22 12.73
N PHE A 22 -7.03 0.79 12.93
CA PHE A 22 -6.88 2.13 13.50
C PHE A 22 -7.49 3.21 12.62
N ALA A 23 -7.38 3.09 11.29
CA ALA A 23 -8.04 4.02 10.37
C ALA A 23 -9.56 3.90 10.48
N LYS A 24 -10.14 2.69 10.49
CA LYS A 24 -11.58 2.52 10.62
C LYS A 24 -12.12 3.15 11.91
N VAL A 25 -11.39 3.01 13.01
CA VAL A 25 -11.75 3.63 14.30
C VAL A 25 -11.56 5.15 14.25
N GLY A 26 -10.42 5.64 13.73
CA GLY A 26 -10.10 7.07 13.65
C GLY A 26 -10.97 7.87 12.67
N LEU A 27 -11.63 7.20 11.73
CA LEU A 27 -12.60 7.80 10.78
C LEU A 27 -14.00 7.98 11.38
N GLN A 28 -14.26 7.52 12.60
CA GLN A 28 -15.57 7.67 13.23
C GLN A 28 -15.81 9.13 13.62
N GLY A 29 -16.81 9.76 12.98
CA GLY A 29 -17.17 11.16 13.24
C GLY A 29 -16.22 12.20 12.63
N VAL A 30 -15.28 11.77 11.77
CA VAL A 30 -14.34 12.66 11.07
C VAL A 30 -14.38 12.35 9.58
N ASP A 31 -14.27 13.39 8.74
CA ASP A 31 -14.16 13.23 7.30
C ASP A 31 -12.90 12.43 6.91
N SER A 32 -13.02 11.57 5.89
CA SER A 32 -11.92 10.67 5.50
C SER A 32 -10.74 11.37 4.86
N ASP A 33 -10.96 12.47 4.14
CA ASP A 33 -9.89 13.25 3.53
C ASP A 33 -9.10 13.98 4.64
N PHE A 34 -9.82 14.55 5.62
CA PHE A 34 -9.19 15.21 6.76
C PHE A 34 -8.39 14.23 7.65
N ALA A 35 -8.94 13.07 7.97
CA ALA A 35 -8.22 12.04 8.72
C ALA A 35 -6.97 11.55 7.96
N THR A 36 -7.05 11.41 6.64
CA THR A 36 -5.92 11.04 5.78
C THR A 36 -4.83 12.11 5.78
N LEU A 37 -5.21 13.39 5.78
CA LEU A 37 -4.26 14.50 5.91
C LEU A 37 -3.50 14.43 7.24
N ILE A 38 -4.20 14.29 8.37
CA ILE A 38 -3.57 14.16 9.70
C ILE A 38 -2.58 12.98 9.70
N ARG A 39 -3.01 11.83 9.20
CA ARG A 39 -2.15 10.63 9.11
C ARG A 39 -0.91 10.88 8.25
N THR A 40 -1.06 11.58 7.14
CA THR A 40 0.06 11.88 6.24
C THR A 40 1.09 12.78 6.93
N VAL A 41 0.65 13.80 7.67
CA VAL A 41 1.55 14.66 8.47
C VAL A 41 2.32 13.83 9.49
N LEU A 42 1.65 12.94 10.23
CA LEU A 42 2.32 12.06 11.19
C LEU A 42 3.35 11.13 10.52
N ILE A 43 3.03 10.57 9.35
CA ILE A 43 3.97 9.74 8.59
C ILE A 43 5.20 10.56 8.18
N VAL A 44 5.01 11.79 7.69
CA VAL A 44 6.12 12.69 7.33
C VAL A 44 7.02 12.95 8.54
N LEU A 45 6.44 13.25 9.71
CA LEU A 45 7.22 13.46 10.94
C LEU A 45 8.04 12.23 11.34
N ILE A 46 7.45 11.04 11.29
CA ILE A 46 8.14 9.78 11.59
C ILE A 46 9.32 9.57 10.61
N LEU A 47 9.10 9.80 9.31
CA LEU A 47 10.14 9.65 8.30
C LEU A 47 11.26 10.68 8.47
N LEU A 48 10.94 11.94 8.80
CA LEU A 48 11.93 12.99 9.07
C LEU A 48 12.84 12.60 10.24
N VAL A 49 12.26 12.11 11.34
CA VAL A 49 13.02 11.65 12.50
C VAL A 49 13.89 10.45 12.12
N TRP A 50 13.33 9.48 11.40
CA TRP A 50 14.05 8.25 11.03
C TRP A 50 15.24 8.51 10.08
N VAL A 51 15.05 9.35 9.06
CA VAL A 51 16.12 9.73 8.12
C VAL A 51 17.20 10.54 8.82
N SER A 52 16.82 11.45 9.72
CA SER A 52 17.76 12.22 10.53
C SER A 52 18.57 11.35 11.47
N PHE A 53 17.92 10.42 12.17
CA PHE A 53 18.59 9.47 13.06
C PHE A 53 19.61 8.59 12.33
N LEU A 54 19.29 8.17 11.10
CA LEU A 54 20.19 7.35 10.27
C LEU A 54 21.24 8.19 9.51
N GLY A 55 21.19 9.52 9.55
CA GLY A 55 22.09 10.38 8.79
C GLY A 55 21.98 10.22 7.27
N LYS A 56 20.81 9.82 6.77
CA LYS A 56 20.60 9.44 5.34
C LYS A 56 20.09 10.58 4.46
N TRP A 57 20.29 11.82 4.88
CA TRP A 57 19.96 12.99 4.08
C TRP A 57 20.78 13.01 2.80
N GLN A 58 20.11 13.23 1.67
CA GLN A 58 20.73 13.35 0.36
C GLN A 58 20.34 14.69 -0.26
N ASN A 59 21.22 15.24 -1.09
CA ASN A 59 20.89 16.44 -1.85
C ASN A 59 19.88 16.08 -2.96
N PRO A 60 18.65 16.62 -2.95
CA PRO A 60 17.63 16.27 -3.94
C PRO A 60 18.01 16.63 -5.38
N LEU A 61 18.95 17.57 -5.56
CA LEU A 61 19.47 17.98 -6.88
C LEU A 61 20.37 16.92 -7.53
N TRP A 62 20.88 15.97 -6.75
CA TRP A 62 21.68 14.86 -7.29
C TRP A 62 20.83 13.69 -7.78
N LEU A 63 19.52 13.73 -7.55
CA LEU A 63 18.61 12.72 -8.06
C LEU A 63 18.36 12.95 -9.56
N SER A 64 18.40 11.86 -10.33
CA SER A 64 18.12 11.94 -11.77
C SER A 64 16.68 12.40 -12.04
N GLY A 65 16.44 13.06 -13.17
CA GLY A 65 15.09 13.44 -13.59
C GLY A 65 14.13 12.24 -13.70
N LYS A 66 14.64 11.06 -14.07
CA LYS A 66 13.89 9.82 -14.08
C LYS A 66 13.46 9.41 -12.67
N THR A 67 14.35 9.50 -11.68
CA THR A 67 14.05 9.22 -10.27
C THR A 67 12.93 10.14 -9.78
N TRP A 68 13.04 11.45 -10.05
CA TRP A 68 12.01 12.43 -9.71
C TRP A 68 10.65 12.10 -10.34
N LEU A 69 10.63 11.76 -11.62
CA LEU A 69 9.40 11.41 -12.33
C LEU A 69 8.71 10.19 -11.69
N PHE A 70 9.43 9.09 -11.52
CA PHE A 70 8.84 7.85 -10.97
C PHE A 70 8.45 7.99 -9.49
N LEU A 71 9.21 8.72 -8.69
CA LEU A 71 8.84 9.01 -7.30
C LEU A 71 7.58 9.88 -7.23
N SER A 72 7.47 10.89 -8.10
CA SER A 72 6.28 11.76 -8.15
C SER A 72 5.04 10.98 -8.60
N LEU A 73 5.15 10.16 -9.65
CA LEU A 73 4.06 9.29 -10.09
C LEU A 73 3.65 8.29 -9.01
N SER A 74 4.62 7.70 -8.30
CA SER A 74 4.36 6.80 -7.18
C SER A 74 3.65 7.51 -6.02
N ALA A 75 4.05 8.75 -5.70
CA ALA A 75 3.42 9.55 -4.66
C ALA A 75 1.96 9.90 -5.02
N VAL A 76 1.69 10.30 -6.26
CA VAL A 76 0.34 10.56 -6.76
C VAL A 76 -0.52 9.30 -6.71
N ALA A 77 0.01 8.16 -7.18
CA ALA A 77 -0.70 6.88 -7.13
C ALA A 77 -1.02 6.45 -5.69
N THR A 78 -0.07 6.63 -4.76
CA THR A 78 -0.26 6.32 -3.33
C THR A 78 -1.31 7.23 -2.70
N GLY A 79 -1.25 8.54 -2.96
CA GLY A 79 -2.23 9.49 -2.47
C GLY A 79 -3.65 9.17 -2.98
N ALA A 80 -3.79 8.93 -4.28
CA ALA A 80 -5.07 8.55 -4.88
C ALA A 80 -5.60 7.22 -4.31
N SER A 81 -4.72 6.23 -4.12
CA SER A 81 -5.06 4.95 -3.49
C SER A 81 -5.59 5.15 -2.07
N TRP A 82 -4.92 5.96 -1.24
CA TRP A 82 -5.36 6.23 0.13
C TRP A 82 -6.70 6.95 0.19
N LEU A 83 -6.92 7.97 -0.64
CA LEU A 83 -8.21 8.68 -0.70
C LEU A 83 -9.35 7.70 -1.01
N CYS A 84 -9.20 6.86 -2.04
CA CYS A 84 -10.18 5.84 -2.37
C CYS A 84 -10.36 4.79 -1.26
N TYR A 85 -9.25 4.30 -0.69
CA TYR A 85 -9.27 3.27 0.34
C TYR A 85 -9.93 3.73 1.63
N PHE A 86 -9.55 4.89 2.17
CA PHE A 86 -10.11 5.40 3.43
C PHE A 86 -11.56 5.82 3.28
N ARG A 87 -11.95 6.35 2.11
CA ARG A 87 -13.35 6.62 1.81
C ARG A 87 -14.17 5.32 1.76
N ALA A 88 -13.67 4.27 1.11
CA ALA A 88 -14.30 2.95 1.13
C ALA A 88 -14.37 2.38 2.55
N LEU A 89 -13.30 2.54 3.34
CA LEU A 89 -13.22 2.09 4.73
C LEU A 89 -14.21 2.84 5.62
N GLN A 90 -14.48 4.12 5.36
CA GLN A 90 -15.48 4.89 6.08
C GLN A 90 -16.89 4.32 5.86
N MET A 91 -17.24 4.01 4.60
CA MET A 91 -18.56 3.50 4.21
C MET A 91 -18.78 2.01 4.49
N GLY A 92 -17.75 1.18 4.37
CA GLY A 92 -17.83 -0.29 4.44
C GLY A 92 -17.21 -0.88 5.71
N GLN A 93 -17.33 -2.21 5.86
CA GLN A 93 -16.65 -2.92 6.95
C GLN A 93 -15.17 -3.16 6.60
N ALA A 94 -14.27 -3.03 7.57
CA ALA A 94 -12.83 -3.28 7.35
C ALA A 94 -12.56 -4.71 6.86
N SER A 95 -13.36 -5.68 7.30
CA SER A 95 -13.31 -7.09 6.87
C SER A 95 -13.67 -7.30 5.39
N GLN A 96 -14.40 -6.38 4.77
CA GLN A 96 -14.74 -6.42 3.33
C GLN A 96 -13.78 -5.57 2.51
N VAL A 97 -13.47 -4.36 2.97
CA VAL A 97 -12.64 -3.39 2.24
C VAL A 97 -11.18 -3.84 2.19
N ALA A 98 -10.62 -4.36 3.28
CA ALA A 98 -9.21 -4.75 3.32
C ALA A 98 -8.87 -5.91 2.37
N PRO A 99 -9.68 -6.98 2.23
CA PRO A 99 -9.44 -8.01 1.21
C PRO A 99 -9.55 -7.47 -0.22
N VAL A 100 -10.53 -6.60 -0.52
CA VAL A 100 -10.68 -6.00 -1.85
C VAL A 100 -9.45 -5.17 -2.24
N ASP A 101 -8.88 -4.42 -1.29
CA ASP A 101 -7.60 -3.72 -1.48
C ASP A 101 -6.44 -4.67 -1.86
N LYS A 102 -6.47 -5.92 -1.41
CA LYS A 102 -5.46 -6.94 -1.76
C LYS A 102 -5.60 -7.53 -3.15
N LEU A 103 -6.68 -7.23 -3.89
CA LEU A 103 -6.70 -7.46 -5.35
C LEU A 103 -5.65 -6.63 -6.08
N SER A 104 -5.05 -5.63 -5.44
CA SER A 104 -3.85 -4.95 -5.94
C SER A 104 -2.73 -5.93 -6.30
N VAL A 105 -2.62 -7.10 -5.63
CA VAL A 105 -1.66 -8.15 -6.00
C VAL A 105 -1.91 -8.67 -7.43
N VAL A 106 -3.18 -8.83 -7.81
CA VAL A 106 -3.57 -9.26 -9.17
C VAL A 106 -3.18 -8.19 -10.19
N LEU A 107 -3.49 -6.93 -9.90
CA LEU A 107 -3.15 -5.81 -10.78
C LEU A 107 -1.63 -5.64 -10.90
N VAL A 108 -0.88 -5.79 -9.81
CA VAL A 108 0.58 -5.77 -9.83
C VAL A 108 1.14 -6.88 -10.71
N ALA A 109 0.62 -8.12 -10.61
CA ALA A 109 1.05 -9.20 -11.48
C ALA A 109 0.78 -8.90 -12.97
N ILE A 110 -0.40 -8.34 -13.29
CA ILE A 110 -0.73 -7.92 -14.66
C ILE A 110 0.22 -6.80 -15.14
N PHE A 111 0.46 -5.77 -14.33
CA PHE A 111 1.35 -4.68 -14.67
C PHE A 111 2.81 -5.13 -14.77
N ALA A 112 3.25 -6.08 -13.95
CA ALA A 112 4.58 -6.66 -14.03
C ALA A 112 4.78 -7.43 -15.34
N VAL A 113 3.78 -8.20 -15.78
CA VAL A 113 3.80 -8.87 -17.09
C VAL A 113 3.85 -7.85 -18.23
N ILE A 114 3.01 -6.81 -18.19
CA ILE A 114 2.87 -5.84 -19.28
C ILE A 114 4.06 -4.88 -19.36
N PHE A 115 4.48 -4.28 -18.24
CA PHE A 115 5.45 -3.19 -18.21
C PHE A 115 6.87 -3.64 -17.84
N LEU A 116 7.02 -4.69 -17.05
CA LEU A 116 8.32 -5.21 -16.62
C LEU A 116 8.75 -6.45 -17.42
N GLY A 117 7.84 -7.05 -18.20
CA GLY A 117 8.10 -8.26 -18.97
C GLY A 117 8.27 -9.51 -18.11
N GLU A 118 7.83 -9.46 -16.85
CA GLU A 118 7.89 -10.61 -15.94
C GLU A 118 7.02 -11.76 -16.46
N ARG A 119 7.48 -12.99 -16.25
CA ARG A 119 6.76 -14.20 -16.66
C ARG A 119 6.45 -15.04 -15.42
N PRO A 120 5.32 -14.79 -14.74
CA PRO A 120 4.91 -15.59 -13.61
C PRO A 120 4.83 -17.06 -14.02
N SER A 121 5.31 -17.92 -13.14
CA SER A 121 5.17 -19.37 -13.24
C SER A 121 3.70 -19.78 -13.13
N GLY A 122 3.38 -21.00 -13.59
CA GLY A 122 2.02 -21.55 -13.44
C GLY A 122 1.54 -21.61 -11.98
N GLN A 123 2.47 -21.80 -11.04
CA GLN A 123 2.17 -21.79 -9.60
C GLN A 123 1.80 -20.38 -9.10
N GLU A 124 2.48 -19.35 -9.57
CA GLU A 124 2.14 -17.95 -9.22
C GLU A 124 0.77 -17.56 -9.77
N TYR A 125 0.45 -17.94 -11.01
CA TYR A 125 -0.90 -17.72 -11.55
C TYR A 125 -1.98 -18.44 -10.74
N ALA A 126 -1.74 -19.69 -10.33
CA ALA A 126 -2.67 -20.41 -9.48
C ALA A 126 -2.85 -19.72 -8.11
N GLY A 127 -1.77 -19.23 -7.50
CA GLY A 127 -1.82 -18.46 -6.27
C GLY A 127 -2.63 -17.16 -6.41
N ILE A 128 -2.40 -16.40 -7.48
CA ILE A 128 -3.15 -15.17 -7.81
C ILE A 128 -4.64 -15.48 -7.99
N ALA A 129 -4.98 -16.58 -8.69
CA ALA A 129 -6.37 -17.01 -8.88
C ALA A 129 -7.05 -17.38 -7.56
N LEU A 130 -6.34 -18.07 -6.65
CA LEU A 130 -6.85 -18.41 -5.32
C LEU A 130 -7.10 -17.16 -4.46
N ILE A 131 -6.16 -16.21 -4.46
CA ILE A 131 -6.33 -14.92 -3.76
C ILE A 131 -7.56 -14.18 -4.32
N THR A 132 -7.67 -14.10 -5.65
CA THR A 132 -8.79 -13.42 -6.32
C THR A 132 -10.11 -14.03 -5.91
N THR A 133 -10.22 -15.36 -5.97
CA THR A 133 -11.45 -16.09 -5.62
C THR A 133 -11.80 -15.89 -4.15
N GLY A 134 -10.82 -15.99 -3.25
CA GLY A 134 -11.02 -15.78 -1.82
C GLY A 134 -11.52 -14.36 -1.50
N VAL A 135 -10.97 -13.34 -2.16
CA VAL A 135 -11.43 -11.97 -1.99
C VAL A 135 -12.85 -11.77 -2.50
N LEU A 136 -13.18 -12.30 -3.69
CA LEU A 136 -14.54 -12.19 -4.24
C LEU A 136 -15.58 -12.84 -3.33
N MET A 137 -15.26 -13.99 -2.73
CA MET A 137 -16.14 -14.66 -1.75
C MET A 137 -16.40 -13.81 -0.50
N ILE A 138 -15.40 -13.06 -0.02
CA ILE A 138 -15.57 -12.18 1.14
C ILE A 138 -16.34 -10.90 0.77
N ALA A 139 -16.08 -10.35 -0.43
CA ALA A 139 -16.67 -9.10 -0.89
C ALA A 139 -18.14 -9.23 -1.28
N LEU A 140 -18.55 -10.38 -1.84
CA LEU A 140 -19.91 -10.62 -2.36
C LEU A 140 -20.86 -11.25 -1.33
N LYS A 141 -20.53 -11.18 -0.03
CA LYS A 141 -21.37 -11.72 1.04
C LYS A 141 -22.54 -10.80 1.39
#